data_AF-A0A6A6Z367-F1
#
_entry.id   AF-A0A6A6Z367-F1
#
_cell.length_a   1.000
_cell.length_b   1.000
_cell.length_c   1.000
_cell.angle_alpha   90.00
_cell.angle_beta   90.00
_cell.angle_gamma   90.00
#
_symmetry.space_group_name_H-M   'P 1'
#
loop_
_entity.id
_entity.type
_entity.pdbx_description
1 polymer ?
#
loop_
_entity_poly.entity_id
_entity_poly.type
_entity_poly.pdbx_seq_one_letter_code
_entity_poly.pdbx_strand_id
1 'polypeptide(L)'
;EAIAKVGQFKNLQSIELKYHSVCAAPGSGLGWPMDYHNTLGKYSPETTEFRTEVLGALMKALNGKHPASQVRSLTIENLQDISPKHITQSDDFKAVFSRLDSLALRIATEWHDARPESTLKLPDAHIIYGTELKDQWLRPVAHQLKKLALYGDNFWGYWPRCDLRSLHFPKLKSLFLGNMTFTHDWQLDWILTHADTLEELRLDHCPIV
;
A
#
# COMPACT_ATOMS: atom_id res chain seq x y z
N GLU A 1 -12.84 18.35 4.58
CA GLU A 1 -12.80 19.08 5.89
C GLU A 1 -12.57 18.19 7.12
N ALA A 2 -13.16 17.00 7.23
CA ALA A 2 -13.02 16.16 8.43
C ALA A 2 -11.58 15.69 8.71
N ILE A 3 -10.85 15.23 7.68
CA ILE A 3 -9.47 14.71 7.81
C ILE A 3 -8.51 15.75 8.42
N ALA A 4 -8.69 17.03 8.10
CA ALA A 4 -7.85 18.12 8.62
C ALA A 4 -7.91 18.26 10.15
N LYS A 5 -8.93 17.69 10.81
CA LYS A 5 -9.11 17.75 12.26
C LYS A 5 -8.53 16.55 13.01
N VAL A 6 -7.99 15.54 12.31
CA VAL A 6 -7.44 14.31 12.93
C VAL A 6 -6.35 14.62 13.97
N GLY A 7 -5.56 15.67 13.76
CA GLY A 7 -4.55 16.14 14.71
C GLY A 7 -5.08 16.54 16.10
N GLN A 8 -6.39 16.81 16.24
CA GLN A 8 -7.00 17.24 17.50
C GLN A 8 -7.17 16.07 18.49
N PHE A 9 -7.11 14.82 18.04
CA PHE A 9 -7.19 13.64 18.90
C PHE A 9 -5.86 13.39 19.62
N LYS A 10 -5.74 13.92 20.85
CA LYS A 10 -4.49 13.89 21.65
C LYS A 10 -3.95 12.49 21.94
N ASN A 11 -4.81 11.48 21.98
CA ASN A 11 -4.47 10.09 22.29
C ASN A 11 -4.47 9.18 21.06
N LEU A 12 -4.50 9.74 19.84
CA LEU A 12 -4.55 8.96 18.61
C LEU A 12 -3.21 8.23 18.39
N GLN A 13 -3.27 6.90 18.31
CA GLN A 13 -2.09 6.04 18.15
C GLN A 13 -2.07 5.25 16.84
N SER A 14 -3.25 4.99 16.27
CA SER A 14 -3.43 4.23 15.04
C SER A 14 -4.42 4.91 14.13
N ILE A 15 -4.16 4.84 12.83
CA ILE A 15 -5.07 5.31 11.79
C ILE A 15 -5.26 4.20 10.76
N GLU A 16 -6.51 4.03 10.35
CA GLU A 16 -6.88 3.24 9.18
C GLU A 16 -7.49 4.18 8.15
N LEU A 17 -6.88 4.24 6.97
CA LEU A 17 -7.40 4.92 5.80
C LEU A 17 -7.92 3.86 4.83
N LYS A 18 -9.24 3.82 4.62
CA LYS A 18 -9.88 2.83 3.77
C LYS A 18 -10.51 3.50 2.57
N TYR A 19 -9.98 3.19 1.39
CA TYR A 19 -10.59 3.56 0.13
C TYR A 19 -11.58 2.50 -0.33
N HIS A 20 -12.38 2.82 -1.34
CA HIS A 20 -13.18 1.82 -2.02
C HIS A 20 -12.28 0.73 -2.64
N SER A 21 -12.75 -0.52 -2.69
CA SER A 21 -11.95 -1.65 -3.21
C SER A 21 -11.83 -1.68 -4.73
N VAL A 22 -12.68 -0.93 -5.43
CA VAL A 22 -12.60 -0.73 -6.90
C VAL A 22 -11.85 0.56 -7.17
N CYS A 23 -10.82 0.48 -8.01
CA CYS A 23 -10.04 1.59 -8.52
C CYS A 23 -9.81 1.45 -10.03
N ALA A 24 -9.48 2.55 -10.70
CA ALA A 24 -9.12 2.59 -12.12
C ALA A 24 -8.06 3.67 -12.36
N ALA A 25 -7.07 3.39 -13.22
CA ALA A 25 -6.04 4.35 -13.60
C ALA A 25 -6.57 5.37 -14.62
N PRO A 26 -6.10 6.63 -14.59
CA PRO A 26 -6.45 7.61 -15.60
C PRO A 26 -5.99 7.14 -16.99
N GLY A 27 -6.90 7.12 -17.97
CA GLY A 27 -6.55 6.77 -19.34
C GLY A 27 -6.25 5.28 -19.58
N SER A 28 -6.59 4.38 -18.65
CA SER A 28 -6.49 2.92 -18.85
C SER A 28 -7.30 2.42 -20.05
N GLY A 29 -8.21 3.24 -20.59
CA GLY A 29 -9.17 2.84 -21.62
C GLY A 29 -10.24 1.87 -21.11
N LEU A 30 -10.16 1.48 -19.83
CA LEU A 30 -11.11 0.63 -19.13
C LEU A 30 -12.11 1.46 -18.32
N GLY A 31 -11.70 2.65 -17.88
CA GLY A 31 -12.56 3.68 -17.30
C GLY A 31 -13.02 4.70 -18.34
N TRP A 32 -14.24 4.57 -18.83
CA TRP A 32 -14.90 5.65 -19.57
C TRP A 32 -15.29 6.78 -18.60
N PRO A 33 -15.31 8.05 -19.06
CA PRO A 33 -15.76 9.18 -18.25
C PRO A 33 -17.21 8.99 -17.77
N MET A 34 -17.54 9.69 -16.68
CA MET A 34 -18.73 9.62 -15.82
C MET A 34 -20.15 9.58 -16.44
N ASP A 35 -20.33 9.46 -17.75
CA ASP A 35 -21.64 9.54 -18.38
C ASP A 35 -22.17 8.18 -18.88
N TYR A 36 -23.10 7.65 -18.09
CA TYR A 36 -24.31 6.90 -18.46
C TYR A 36 -24.31 5.95 -19.70
N HIS A 37 -24.74 4.71 -19.40
CA HIS A 37 -25.26 3.64 -20.27
C HIS A 37 -24.26 2.60 -20.83
N ASN A 38 -24.56 1.33 -20.49
CA ASN A 38 -24.08 0.04 -21.06
C ASN A 38 -22.88 -0.71 -20.43
N THR A 39 -23.23 -1.53 -19.42
CA THR A 39 -23.17 -3.01 -19.44
C THR A 39 -21.85 -3.80 -19.45
N LEU A 40 -20.64 -3.27 -19.24
CA LEU A 40 -19.44 -4.16 -19.22
C LEU A 40 -18.30 -3.87 -18.22
N GLY A 41 -18.42 -2.96 -17.25
CA GLY A 41 -17.38 -2.77 -16.22
C GLY A 41 -17.84 -2.09 -14.94
N LYS A 42 -17.21 -2.43 -13.81
CA LYS A 42 -17.38 -1.73 -12.52
C LYS A 42 -16.89 -0.28 -12.61
N TYR A 43 -17.78 0.67 -12.30
CA TYR A 43 -17.42 2.06 -12.05
C TYR A 43 -16.50 2.16 -10.81
N SER A 44 -15.39 2.89 -10.92
CA SER A 44 -14.64 3.31 -9.73
C SER A 44 -15.36 4.49 -9.07
N PRO A 45 -15.84 4.36 -7.82
CA PRO A 45 -16.54 5.47 -7.15
C PRO A 45 -15.59 6.58 -6.69
N GLU A 46 -14.28 6.34 -6.77
CA GLU A 46 -13.24 7.25 -6.34
C GLU A 46 -12.22 7.44 -7.48
N THR A 47 -11.95 8.68 -7.86
CA THR A 47 -10.90 8.98 -8.85
C THR A 47 -9.51 8.90 -8.21
N THR A 48 -8.46 8.79 -9.03
CA THR A 48 -7.08 8.82 -8.56
C THR A 48 -6.74 10.16 -7.90
N GLU A 49 -7.30 11.27 -8.39
CA GLU A 49 -7.14 12.60 -7.80
C GLU A 49 -7.75 12.64 -6.40
N PHE A 50 -8.99 12.17 -6.23
CA PHE A 50 -9.64 12.11 -4.93
C PHE A 50 -8.82 11.27 -3.93
N ARG A 51 -8.39 10.07 -4.33
CA ARG A 51 -7.56 9.20 -3.48
C ARG A 51 -6.28 9.90 -3.06
N THR A 52 -5.62 10.56 -4.01
CA THR A 52 -4.37 11.30 -3.79
C THR A 52 -4.55 12.49 -2.86
N GLU A 53 -5.59 13.29 -3.06
CA GLU A 53 -5.93 14.44 -2.21
C GLU A 53 -6.23 14.01 -0.77
N VAL A 54 -6.96 12.91 -0.60
CA VAL A 54 -7.27 12.33 0.71
C VAL A 54 -5.98 11.89 1.43
N LEU A 55 -5.08 11.19 0.74
CA LEU A 55 -3.79 10.76 1.31
C LEU A 55 -2.95 11.98 1.72
N GLY A 56 -2.82 12.95 0.81
CA GLY A 56 -2.07 14.18 1.06
C GLY A 56 -2.63 14.99 2.22
N ALA A 57 -3.97 15.11 2.30
CA ALA A 57 -4.65 15.79 3.39
C ALA A 57 -4.41 15.08 4.73
N LEU A 58 -4.39 13.74 4.76
CA LEU A 58 -4.08 12.98 5.97
C LEU A 58 -2.64 13.24 6.44
N MET A 59 -1.66 13.17 5.54
CA MET A 59 -0.25 13.42 5.91
C MET A 59 -0.05 14.82 6.47
N LYS A 60 -0.64 15.84 5.82
CA LYS A 60 -0.63 17.23 6.30
C LYS A 60 -1.32 17.37 7.66
N ALA A 61 -2.48 16.76 7.84
CA ALA A 61 -3.25 16.85 9.09
C ALA A 61 -2.48 16.26 10.29
N LEU A 62 -1.74 15.17 10.06
CA LEU A 62 -0.94 14.49 11.05
C LEU A 62 0.24 15.33 11.58
N ASN A 63 0.73 16.27 10.78
CA ASN A 63 1.84 17.16 11.14
C ASN A 63 1.41 18.63 11.35
N GLY A 64 0.10 18.91 11.23
CA GLY A 64 -0.43 20.27 11.26
C GLY A 64 -0.35 20.94 12.64
N LYS A 65 -1.15 21.99 12.85
CA LYS A 65 -1.13 22.82 14.09
C LYS A 65 -1.28 22.02 15.39
N HIS A 66 -1.96 20.88 15.33
CA HIS A 66 -2.05 19.91 16.43
C HIS A 66 -1.45 18.59 15.95
N PRO A 67 -0.11 18.39 16.01
CA PRO A 67 0.50 17.18 15.47
C PRO A 67 0.05 15.93 16.23
N ALA A 68 -0.44 14.93 15.51
CA ALA A 68 -0.73 13.61 16.08
C ALA A 68 0.55 12.77 16.14
N SER A 69 1.50 13.22 16.96
CA SER A 69 2.85 12.65 17.10
C SER A 69 2.87 11.26 17.75
N GLN A 70 1.76 10.87 18.40
CA GLN A 70 1.57 9.55 19.00
C GLN A 70 1.10 8.49 18.00
N VAL A 71 0.76 8.88 16.76
CA VAL A 71 0.40 7.92 15.71
C VAL A 71 1.66 7.16 15.29
N ARG A 72 1.65 5.85 15.59
CA ARG A 72 2.73 4.90 15.28
C ARG A 72 2.27 3.79 14.34
N SER A 73 0.97 3.62 14.17
CA SER A 73 0.37 2.61 13.30
C SER A 73 -0.43 3.26 12.18
N LEU A 74 -0.15 2.85 10.94
CA LEU A 74 -0.89 3.25 9.75
C LEU A 74 -1.32 2.00 8.97
N THR A 75 -2.62 1.91 8.72
CA THR A 75 -3.19 0.95 7.77
C THR A 75 -3.78 1.72 6.60
N ILE A 76 -3.43 1.31 5.38
CA ILE A 76 -4.08 1.79 4.16
C ILE A 76 -4.74 0.61 3.48
N GLU A 77 -6.07 0.59 3.52
CA GLU A 77 -6.87 -0.41 2.83
C GLU A 77 -7.26 0.08 1.44
N ASN A 78 -7.07 -0.81 0.45
CA ASN A 78 -7.33 -0.56 -0.96
C ASN A 78 -6.50 0.62 -1.49
N LEU A 79 -5.21 0.65 -1.12
CA LEU A 79 -4.22 1.52 -1.73
C LEU A 79 -4.15 1.17 -3.22
N GLN A 80 -4.56 2.08 -4.08
CA GLN A 80 -4.46 1.87 -5.52
C GLN A 80 -2.99 1.61 -5.91
N ASP A 81 -2.76 0.79 -6.93
CA ASP A 81 -1.48 0.42 -7.54
C ASP A 81 -0.73 1.58 -8.24
N ILE A 82 -1.04 2.82 -7.87
CA ILE A 82 -0.42 4.05 -8.36
C ILE A 82 0.13 4.81 -7.15
N SER A 83 1.45 5.09 -7.12
CA SER A 83 2.03 5.92 -6.06
C SER A 83 2.05 7.40 -6.45
N PRO A 84 1.33 8.28 -5.74
CA PRO A 84 1.36 9.71 -6.03
C PRO A 84 2.69 10.31 -5.55
N LYS A 85 3.68 10.41 -6.46
CA LYS A 85 5.06 10.85 -6.15
C LYS A 85 5.14 12.18 -5.41
N HIS A 86 4.30 13.15 -5.76
CA HIS A 86 4.28 14.45 -5.09
C HIS A 86 3.84 14.36 -3.62
N ILE A 87 3.10 13.30 -3.24
CA ILE A 87 2.75 13.01 -1.85
C ILE A 87 3.84 12.17 -1.19
N THR A 88 4.27 11.05 -1.79
CA THR A 88 5.26 10.14 -1.19
C THR A 88 6.65 10.78 -1.01
N GLN A 89 6.95 11.82 -1.78
CA GLN A 89 8.19 12.60 -1.65
C GLN A 89 8.06 13.84 -0.76
N SER A 90 6.84 14.17 -0.30
CA SER A 90 6.60 15.33 0.55
C SER A 90 7.23 15.18 1.93
N ASP A 91 7.58 16.30 2.56
CA ASP A 91 8.12 16.31 3.92
C ASP A 91 7.10 15.79 4.93
N ASP A 92 5.81 16.05 4.69
CA ASP A 92 4.74 15.55 5.53
C ASP A 92 4.69 14.03 5.57
N PHE A 93 4.76 13.39 4.39
CA PHE A 93 4.79 11.94 4.28
C PHE A 93 6.02 11.36 4.96
N LYS A 94 7.22 11.92 4.71
CA LYS A 94 8.47 11.45 5.35
C LYS A 94 8.42 11.60 6.87
N ALA A 95 7.88 12.70 7.38
CA ALA A 95 7.72 12.94 8.82
C ALA A 95 6.74 11.95 9.47
N VAL A 96 5.68 11.55 8.78
CA VAL A 96 4.76 10.50 9.25
C VAL A 96 5.43 9.13 9.19
N PHE A 97 6.01 8.74 8.06
CA PHE A 97 6.58 7.41 7.88
C PHE A 97 7.80 7.16 8.78
N SER A 98 8.65 8.17 9.02
CA SER A 98 9.81 8.05 9.91
C SER A 98 9.49 7.72 11.37
N ARG A 99 8.23 7.88 11.81
CA ARG A 99 7.80 7.57 13.18
C ARG A 99 6.95 6.32 13.32
N LEU A 100 6.50 5.70 12.24
CA LEU A 100 5.67 4.49 12.28
C LEU A 100 6.47 3.28 12.76
N ASP A 101 5.90 2.48 13.64
CA ASP A 101 6.41 1.15 13.98
C ASP A 101 5.50 0.01 13.49
N SER A 102 4.30 0.34 12.98
CA SER A 102 3.38 -0.60 12.34
C SER A 102 2.85 -0.02 11.03
N LEU A 103 2.97 -0.79 9.94
CA LEU A 103 2.49 -0.43 8.62
C LEU A 103 1.75 -1.62 8.01
N ALA A 104 0.52 -1.37 7.56
CA ALA A 104 -0.26 -2.32 6.80
C ALA A 104 -0.72 -1.69 5.49
N LEU A 105 -0.35 -2.32 4.36
CA LEU A 105 -0.75 -1.91 3.02
C LEU A 105 -1.52 -3.04 2.37
N ARG A 106 -2.77 -2.78 1.99
CA ARG A 106 -3.56 -3.64 1.11
C ARG A 106 -3.68 -2.95 -0.23
N ILE A 107 -2.92 -3.43 -1.21
CA ILE A 107 -2.88 -2.88 -2.56
C ILE A 107 -4.10 -3.38 -3.33
N ALA A 108 -4.83 -2.46 -3.93
CA ALA A 108 -5.91 -2.72 -4.88
C ALA A 108 -5.39 -2.43 -6.29
N THR A 109 -5.65 -3.37 -7.20
CA THR A 109 -5.27 -3.27 -8.61
C THR A 109 -6.50 -2.98 -9.46
N GLU A 110 -6.32 -2.27 -10.56
CA GLU A 110 -7.41 -2.09 -11.53
C GLU A 110 -7.83 -3.45 -12.11
N TRP A 111 -9.14 -3.69 -12.21
CA TRP A 111 -9.68 -4.96 -12.66
C TRP A 111 -10.52 -4.80 -13.93
N HIS A 112 -10.17 -5.56 -14.98
CA HIS A 112 -10.92 -5.58 -16.22
C HIS A 112 -11.99 -6.68 -16.20
N ASP A 113 -13.24 -6.34 -15.88
CA ASP A 113 -14.33 -7.32 -15.78
C ASP A 113 -14.58 -8.09 -17.08
N ALA A 114 -14.64 -7.41 -18.22
CA ALA A 114 -14.92 -8.06 -19.50
C ALA A 114 -13.75 -8.90 -20.06
N ARG A 115 -12.52 -8.70 -19.57
CA ARG A 115 -11.28 -9.37 -20.02
C ARG A 115 -10.29 -9.54 -18.85
N PRO A 116 -10.58 -10.40 -17.86
CA PRO A 116 -9.74 -10.56 -16.66
C PRO A 116 -8.28 -10.87 -16.96
N GLU A 117 -8.01 -11.56 -18.07
CA GLU A 117 -6.65 -11.87 -18.54
C GLU A 117 -5.84 -10.62 -18.94
N SER A 118 -6.52 -9.53 -19.27
CA SER A 118 -5.89 -8.25 -19.61
C SER A 118 -5.46 -7.48 -18.37
N THR A 119 -6.07 -7.72 -17.21
CA THR A 119 -5.69 -7.14 -15.91
C THR A 119 -4.20 -7.39 -15.60
N LEU A 120 -3.70 -8.60 -15.90
CA LEU A 120 -2.30 -8.99 -15.64
C LEU A 120 -1.27 -8.20 -16.46
N LYS A 121 -1.73 -7.47 -17.49
CA LYS A 121 -0.89 -6.67 -18.40
C LYS A 121 -0.93 -5.19 -18.07
N LEU A 122 -1.76 -4.76 -17.11
CA LEU A 122 -1.85 -3.36 -16.72
C LEU A 122 -0.52 -2.90 -16.09
N PRO A 123 0.03 -1.77 -16.52
CA PRO A 123 1.40 -1.37 -16.16
C PRO A 123 1.53 -0.97 -14.69
N ASP A 124 0.49 -0.39 -14.08
CA ASP A 124 0.56 0.21 -12.75
C ASP A 124 0.91 -0.83 -11.66
N ALA A 125 0.27 -2.00 -11.70
CA ALA A 125 0.63 -3.13 -10.85
C ALA A 125 2.12 -3.52 -10.99
N HIS A 126 2.67 -3.56 -12.21
CA HIS A 126 4.09 -3.87 -12.42
C HIS A 126 5.01 -2.77 -11.89
N ILE A 127 4.61 -1.51 -12.00
CA ILE A 127 5.37 -0.36 -11.52
C ILE A 127 5.43 -0.35 -9.99
N ILE A 128 4.28 -0.48 -9.31
CA ILE A 128 4.22 -0.43 -7.85
C ILE A 128 4.98 -1.60 -7.22
N TYR A 129 4.73 -2.84 -7.65
CA TYR A 129 5.40 -4.00 -7.07
C TYR A 129 6.88 -4.07 -7.48
N GLY A 130 7.21 -3.65 -8.70
CA GLY A 130 8.58 -3.71 -9.22
C GLY A 130 9.51 -2.68 -8.58
N THR A 131 9.00 -1.49 -8.21
CA THR A 131 9.84 -0.39 -7.72
C THR A 131 9.21 0.42 -6.60
N GLU A 132 8.01 0.95 -6.78
CA GLU A 132 7.51 2.04 -5.92
C GLU A 132 7.15 1.58 -4.51
N LEU A 133 6.59 0.38 -4.35
CA LEU A 133 6.31 -0.21 -3.04
C LEU A 133 7.57 -0.23 -2.17
N LYS A 134 8.67 -0.75 -2.72
CA LYS A 134 9.94 -0.83 -2.00
C LYS A 134 10.49 0.56 -1.69
N ASP A 135 10.64 1.40 -2.70
CA ASP A 135 11.44 2.62 -2.56
C ASP A 135 10.66 3.79 -1.93
N GLN A 136 9.35 3.89 -2.20
CA GLN A 136 8.52 5.00 -1.73
C GLN A 136 7.77 4.68 -0.44
N TRP A 137 7.37 3.42 -0.22
CA TRP A 137 6.53 3.05 0.92
C TRP A 137 7.28 2.32 2.03
N LEU A 138 8.16 1.38 1.69
CA LEU A 138 8.81 0.51 2.67
C LEU A 138 10.16 1.02 3.16
N ARG A 139 11.00 1.54 2.27
CA ARG A 139 12.31 2.10 2.64
C ARG A 139 12.23 3.18 3.73
N PRO A 140 11.24 4.11 3.71
CA PRO A 140 11.14 5.15 4.75
C PRO A 140 10.86 4.63 6.17
N VAL A 141 10.29 3.43 6.30
CA VAL A 141 9.97 2.83 7.61
C VAL A 141 11.00 1.80 8.09
N ALA A 142 11.97 1.44 7.23
CA ALA A 142 12.79 0.24 7.39
C ALA A 142 13.48 0.11 8.76
N HIS A 143 14.07 1.20 9.28
CA HIS A 143 14.92 1.16 10.47
C HIS A 143 14.17 0.99 11.80
N GLN A 144 12.86 1.26 11.83
CA GLN A 144 12.06 1.31 13.06
C GLN A 144 10.84 0.38 13.05
N LEU A 145 10.46 -0.12 11.87
CA LEU A 145 9.24 -0.93 11.71
C LEU A 145 9.34 -2.24 12.50
N LYS A 146 8.31 -2.50 13.30
CA LYS A 146 8.13 -3.73 14.08
C LYS A 146 7.05 -4.63 13.51
N LYS A 147 6.04 -4.06 12.85
CA LYS A 147 4.96 -4.81 12.22
C LYS A 147 4.78 -4.38 10.77
N LEU A 148 4.86 -5.34 9.86
CA LEU A 148 4.62 -5.15 8.44
C LEU A 148 3.52 -6.09 7.97
N ALA A 149 2.50 -5.54 7.31
CA ALA A 149 1.51 -6.31 6.60
C ALA A 149 1.42 -5.85 5.14
N LEU A 150 1.62 -6.78 4.20
CA LEU A 150 1.52 -6.54 2.76
C LEU A 150 0.51 -7.51 2.16
N TYR A 151 -0.54 -6.96 1.56
CA TYR A 151 -1.59 -7.73 0.92
C TYR A 151 -1.80 -7.17 -0.49
N GLY A 152 -1.85 -8.05 -1.49
CA GLY A 152 -2.46 -7.73 -2.78
C GLY A 152 -3.91 -8.18 -2.78
N ASP A 153 -4.77 -7.52 -3.55
CA ASP A 153 -6.09 -8.04 -3.89
C ASP A 153 -6.03 -9.20 -4.90
N ASN A 154 -4.92 -9.32 -5.62
CA ASN A 154 -4.53 -10.43 -6.48
C ASN A 154 -3.13 -10.97 -6.12
N PHE A 155 -2.72 -12.06 -6.75
CA PHE A 155 -1.39 -12.63 -6.55
C PHE A 155 -0.26 -11.69 -7.00
N TRP A 156 0.82 -11.64 -6.24
CA TRP A 156 2.01 -10.85 -6.52
C TRP A 156 3.30 -11.59 -6.12
N GLY A 157 4.47 -10.99 -6.37
CA GLY A 157 5.78 -11.56 -6.01
C GLY A 157 6.48 -12.18 -7.21
N TYR A 158 5.79 -13.06 -7.94
CA TYR A 158 6.24 -13.58 -9.24
C TYR A 158 5.78 -12.70 -10.40
N TRP A 159 4.46 -12.49 -10.50
CA TRP A 159 3.83 -11.67 -11.52
C TRP A 159 2.59 -10.95 -10.95
N PRO A 160 2.63 -9.62 -10.76
CA PRO A 160 3.78 -8.74 -10.97
C PRO A 160 4.96 -9.10 -10.05
N ARG A 161 6.18 -8.91 -10.56
CA ARG A 161 7.40 -9.20 -9.81
C ARG A 161 7.59 -8.18 -8.69
N CYS A 162 7.90 -8.64 -7.48
CA CYS A 162 8.29 -7.77 -6.37
C CYS A 162 9.59 -8.27 -5.75
N ASP A 163 10.66 -7.47 -5.79
CA ASP A 163 11.98 -7.85 -5.29
C ASP A 163 12.35 -7.04 -4.04
N LEU A 164 12.26 -7.69 -2.88
CA LEU A 164 12.51 -7.10 -1.56
C LEU A 164 13.93 -7.35 -1.03
N ARG A 165 14.80 -8.06 -1.78
CA ARG A 165 16.13 -8.50 -1.29
C ARG A 165 17.03 -7.35 -0.81
N SER A 166 16.85 -6.15 -1.37
CA SER A 166 17.63 -4.96 -0.98
C SER A 166 17.06 -4.23 0.24
N LEU A 167 16.10 -4.81 0.96
CA LEU A 167 15.40 -4.19 2.07
C LEU A 167 15.44 -5.09 3.31
N HIS A 168 15.84 -4.51 4.44
CA HIS A 168 15.96 -5.20 5.72
C HIS A 168 15.35 -4.34 6.83
N PHE A 169 14.63 -4.99 7.74
CA PHE A 169 13.88 -4.38 8.83
C PHE A 169 14.42 -4.87 10.19
N PRO A 170 15.45 -4.22 10.75
CA PRO A 170 16.21 -4.73 11.90
C PRO A 170 15.44 -4.83 13.23
N LYS A 171 14.15 -4.43 13.26
CA LYS A 171 13.30 -4.48 14.45
C LYS A 171 11.98 -5.22 14.21
N LEU A 172 11.86 -5.90 13.07
CA LEU A 172 10.63 -6.55 12.63
C LEU A 172 10.30 -7.74 13.54
N LYS A 173 9.14 -7.66 14.19
CA LYS A 173 8.59 -8.69 15.09
C LYS A 173 7.43 -9.45 14.44
N SER A 174 6.59 -8.76 13.65
CA SER A 174 5.47 -9.41 12.96
C SER A 174 5.49 -9.13 11.46
N LEU A 175 5.43 -10.18 10.65
CA LEU A 175 5.34 -10.12 9.20
C LEU A 175 4.08 -10.85 8.71
N PHE A 176 3.23 -10.12 8.00
CA PHE A 176 2.02 -10.63 7.38
C PHE A 176 2.11 -10.46 5.87
N LEU A 177 2.04 -11.56 5.13
CA LEU A 177 2.04 -11.56 3.67
C LEU A 177 0.74 -12.19 3.18
N GLY A 178 0.02 -11.48 2.33
CA GLY A 178 -1.22 -11.93 1.71
C GLY A 178 -1.11 -11.97 0.20
N ASN A 179 -1.50 -13.08 -0.41
CA ASN A 179 -1.46 -13.30 -1.86
C ASN A 179 -0.04 -13.20 -2.47
N MET A 180 1.03 -13.35 -1.68
CA MET A 180 2.38 -13.40 -2.22
C MET A 180 2.69 -14.81 -2.72
N THR A 181 3.08 -14.94 -3.98
CA THR A 181 3.46 -16.21 -4.61
C THR A 181 4.94 -16.47 -4.41
N PHE A 182 5.28 -17.55 -3.71
CA PHE A 182 6.63 -18.04 -3.51
C PHE A 182 7.02 -18.96 -4.66
N THR A 183 7.93 -18.50 -5.51
CA THR A 183 8.46 -19.20 -6.69
C THR A 183 9.98 -19.33 -6.69
N HIS A 184 10.66 -18.68 -5.74
CA HIS A 184 12.11 -18.69 -5.62
C HIS A 184 12.54 -18.71 -4.15
N ASP A 185 13.61 -19.45 -3.85
CA ASP A 185 14.17 -19.58 -2.50
C ASP A 185 14.51 -18.22 -1.86
N TRP A 186 14.95 -17.25 -2.66
CA TRP A 186 15.31 -15.94 -2.16
C TRP A 186 14.17 -15.23 -1.41
N GLN A 187 12.90 -15.56 -1.71
CA GLN A 187 11.74 -14.99 -1.03
C GLN A 187 11.68 -15.46 0.42
N LEU A 188 11.99 -16.74 0.64
CA LEU A 188 12.13 -17.30 1.99
C LEU A 188 13.43 -16.82 2.65
N ASP A 189 14.54 -16.78 1.92
CA ASP A 189 15.81 -16.26 2.44
C ASP A 189 15.67 -14.82 2.94
N TRP A 190 14.92 -13.99 2.22
CA TRP A 190 14.61 -12.62 2.63
C TRP A 190 13.85 -12.58 3.97
N ILE A 191 12.86 -13.46 4.18
CA ILE A 191 12.17 -13.59 5.47
C ILE A 191 13.18 -14.00 6.55
N LEU A 192 14.03 -14.99 6.25
CA LEU A 192 15.05 -15.50 7.17
C LEU A 192 16.10 -14.45 7.56
N THR A 193 16.33 -13.40 6.76
CA THR A 193 17.19 -12.28 7.18
C THR A 193 16.69 -11.56 8.45
N HIS A 194 15.44 -11.79 8.86
CA HIS A 194 14.82 -11.19 10.05
C HIS A 194 14.66 -12.21 11.20
N ALA A 195 15.25 -13.41 11.10
CA ALA A 195 15.03 -14.51 12.05
C ALA A 195 15.35 -14.15 13.50
N ASP A 196 16.32 -13.27 13.75
CA ASP A 196 16.73 -12.86 15.11
C ASP A 196 15.68 -12.01 15.83
N THR A 197 14.77 -11.36 15.10
CA THR A 197 13.77 -10.44 15.67
C THR A 197 12.33 -10.85 15.42
N LEU A 198 12.08 -11.70 14.41
CA LEU A 198 10.75 -12.07 13.97
C LEU A 198 10.11 -13.06 14.97
N GLU A 199 8.97 -12.66 15.54
CA GLU A 199 8.19 -13.41 16.54
C GLU A 199 6.92 -14.00 15.92
N GLU A 200 6.40 -13.38 14.86
CA GLU A 200 5.15 -13.76 14.19
C GLU A 200 5.30 -13.70 12.67
N LEU A 201 4.99 -14.82 12.00
CA LEU A 201 4.90 -14.91 10.55
C LEU A 201 3.53 -15.45 10.16
N ARG A 202 2.80 -14.70 9.33
CA ARG A 202 1.52 -15.16 8.76
C ARG A 202 1.55 -15.06 7.24
N LEU A 203 1.30 -16.20 6.61
CA LEU A 203 1.15 -16.34 5.18
C LEU A 203 -0.32 -16.64 4.88
N ASP A 204 -1.01 -15.70 4.25
CA ASP A 204 -2.44 -15.77 3.95
C ASP A 204 -2.64 -15.89 2.44
N HIS A 205 -3.20 -17.01 1.97
CA HIS A 205 -3.34 -17.29 0.53
C HIS A 205 -2.02 -17.12 -0.25
N CYS A 206 -0.91 -17.61 0.29
CA CYS A 206 0.40 -17.55 -0.38
C CYS A 206 0.73 -18.90 -1.04
N PRO A 207 0.62 -19.03 -2.37
CA PRO A 207 1.07 -20.24 -3.05
C PRO A 207 2.58 -20.43 -2.88
N ILE A 208 3.00 -21.66 -2.64
CA ILE A 208 4.40 -22.07 -2.56
C ILE A 208 4.57 -23.16 -3.62
N VAL A 209 5.42 -22.89 -4.61
CA VAL A 209 5.59 -23.71 -5.81
C VAL A 209 7.01 -24.24 -5.89
#